data_AF-A0A257W7P7-F1
#
_entry.id   AF-A0A257W7P7-F1
#
_cell.length_a   1.000
_cell.length_b   1.000
_cell.length_c   1.000
_cell.angle_alpha   90.00
_cell.angle_beta   90.00
_cell.angle_gamma   90.00
#
_symmetry.space_group_name_H-M   'P 1'
#
loop_
_entity.id
_entity.type
_entity.pdbx_description
1 polymer ?
#
loop_
_entity_poly.entity_id
_entity_poly.type
_entity_poly.pdbx_seq_one_letter_code
_entity_poly.pdbx_strand_id
1 'polypeptide(L)'
;MRHLVKPLHWLYLIYAFALFVAMLIFIFPLVLLASIFGKIRGGNMIYRICMHWADAWYFLIGIWHRNSYESPHDKKRQYIFVANHISYLDGPVLVKTLRQPMRALGKIEMDKIPLFGF
;
A
#
# COMPACT_ATOMS: atom_id res chain seq x y z
N MET A 1 25.05 -23.47 -9.87
CA MET A 1 24.85 -22.07 -9.40
C MET A 1 23.40 -21.77 -8.99
N ARG A 2 22.37 -22.15 -9.78
CA ARG A 2 20.95 -21.88 -9.50
C ARG A 2 20.40 -22.42 -8.16
N HIS A 3 21.00 -23.47 -7.57
CA HIS A 3 20.55 -24.07 -6.31
C HIS A 3 21.11 -23.41 -5.06
N LEU A 4 22.31 -22.80 -5.15
CA LEU A 4 22.97 -22.12 -4.02
C LEU A 4 22.32 -20.77 -3.69
N VAL A 5 21.69 -20.12 -4.66
CA VAL A 5 20.96 -18.85 -4.47
C VAL A 5 19.54 -19.04 -3.94
N LYS A 6 18.96 -20.25 -4.05
CA LYS A 6 17.61 -20.55 -3.55
C LYS A 6 17.45 -20.30 -2.04
N PRO A 7 18.33 -20.78 -1.14
CA PRO A 7 18.19 -20.50 0.29
C PRO A 7 18.27 -19.01 0.59
N LEU A 8 19.13 -18.25 -0.11
CA LEU A 8 19.21 -16.80 0.06
C LEU A 8 17.93 -16.09 -0.41
N HIS A 9 17.33 -16.54 -1.52
CA HIS A 9 16.03 -16.03 -1.97
C HIS A 9 14.93 -16.32 -0.94
N TRP A 10 14.87 -17.54 -0.39
CA TRP A 10 13.90 -17.86 0.65
C TRP A 10 14.09 -17.01 1.90
N LEU A 11 15.33 -16.82 2.33
CA LEU A 11 15.65 -15.95 3.46
C LEU A 11 15.19 -14.51 3.20
N TYR A 12 15.46 -13.98 2.00
CA TYR A 12 15.02 -12.65 1.61
C TYR A 12 13.48 -12.54 1.56
N LEU A 13 12.78 -13.53 1.01
CA LEU A 13 11.32 -13.54 0.96
C LEU A 13 10.71 -13.58 2.37
N ILE A 14 11.23 -14.44 3.24
CA ILE A 14 10.80 -14.53 4.65
C ILE A 14 11.08 -13.20 5.37
N TYR A 15 12.27 -12.63 5.19
CA TYR A 15 12.63 -11.34 5.74
C TYR A 15 11.68 -10.22 5.28
N ALA A 16 11.48 -10.08 3.96
CA ALA A 16 10.64 -9.04 3.38
C ALA A 16 9.18 -9.18 3.83
N PHE A 17 8.66 -10.41 3.89
CA PHE A 17 7.31 -10.70 4.35
C PHE A 17 7.13 -10.49 5.85
N ALA A 18 8.07 -10.97 6.69
CA ALA A 18 8.04 -10.76 8.13
C ALA A 18 8.08 -9.26 8.45
N LEU A 19 8.96 -8.51 7.77
CA LEU A 19 9.05 -7.06 7.91
C LEU A 19 7.76 -6.37 7.46
N PHE A 20 7.15 -6.81 6.36
CA PHE A 20 5.86 -6.31 5.89
C PHE A 20 4.78 -6.46 6.96
N VAL A 21 4.62 -7.66 7.52
CA VAL A 21 3.63 -7.98 8.56
C VAL A 21 3.91 -7.17 9.83
N ALA A 22 5.16 -7.10 10.28
CA ALA A 22 5.55 -6.33 11.46
C ALA A 22 5.22 -4.85 11.30
N MET A 23 5.54 -4.26 10.14
CA MET A 23 5.22 -2.86 9.85
C MET A 23 3.71 -2.63 9.72
N LEU A 24 2.95 -3.57 9.15
CA LEU A 24 1.48 -3.48 9.10
C LEU A 24 0.87 -3.45 10.50
N ILE A 25 1.30 -4.35 11.39
CA ILE A 25 0.84 -4.38 12.79
C ILE A 25 1.19 -3.06 13.48
N PHE A 26 2.36 -2.50 13.22
CA PHE A 26 2.79 -1.22 13.77
C PHE A 26 1.94 -0.03 13.29
N ILE A 27 1.62 0.04 11.98
CA ILE A 27 0.81 1.15 11.45
C ILE A 27 -0.69 0.98 11.70
N PHE A 28 -1.16 -0.24 11.96
CA PHE A 28 -2.57 -0.53 12.20
C PHE A 28 -3.23 0.37 13.28
N PRO A 29 -2.65 0.54 14.49
CA PRO A 29 -3.22 1.47 15.47
C PRO A 29 -3.25 2.92 14.97
N LEU A 30 -2.27 3.36 14.17
CA LEU A 30 -2.26 4.71 13.58
C LEU A 30 -3.38 4.88 12.55
N VAL A 31 -3.65 3.84 11.76
CA VAL A 31 -4.76 3.80 10.79
C VAL A 31 -6.11 3.83 11.50
N LEU A 32 -6.27 3.09 12.60
CA LEU A 32 -7.49 3.13 13.42
C LEU A 32 -7.70 4.51 14.06
N LEU A 33 -6.65 5.14 14.58
CA LEU A 33 -6.75 6.50 15.09
C LEU A 33 -7.12 7.49 13.98
N ALA A 34 -6.55 7.33 12.79
CA ALA A 34 -6.88 8.15 11.64
C ALA A 34 -8.34 7.97 11.18
N SER A 35 -8.93 6.78 11.28
CA SER A 35 -10.31 6.53 10.82
C SER A 35 -11.37 7.29 11.64
N ILE A 36 -11.05 7.67 12.89
CA ILE A 36 -11.96 8.45 13.76
C ILE A 36 -12.20 9.86 13.21
N PHE A 37 -11.28 10.40 12.40
CA PHE A 37 -11.41 11.74 11.80
C PHE A 37 -12.34 11.80 10.57
N GLY A 38 -13.21 10.80 10.39
CA GLY A 38 -14.24 10.74 9.35
C GLY A 38 -13.73 10.38 7.95
N LYS A 39 -14.68 10.23 7.02
CA LYS A 39 -14.44 9.64 5.68
C LYS A 39 -13.41 10.38 4.83
N ILE A 40 -13.43 11.72 4.86
CA ILE A 40 -12.56 12.54 4.01
C ILE A 40 -11.21 12.77 4.68
N ARG A 41 -11.19 13.41 5.86
CA ARG A 41 -9.96 13.79 6.55
C ARG A 41 -9.20 12.56 7.08
N GLY A 42 -9.91 11.64 7.73
CA GLY A 42 -9.36 10.37 8.18
C GLY A 42 -8.87 9.50 7.03
N GLY A 43 -9.68 9.33 5.98
CA GLY A 43 -9.25 8.63 4.77
C GLY A 43 -7.95 9.21 4.17
N ASN A 44 -7.85 10.54 4.08
CA ASN A 44 -6.63 11.19 3.60
C ASN A 44 -5.42 10.98 4.52
N MET A 45 -5.63 10.93 5.84
CA MET A 45 -4.59 10.58 6.81
C MET A 45 -4.11 9.14 6.64
N ILE A 46 -5.03 8.19 6.48
CA ILE A 46 -4.71 6.77 6.23
C ILE A 46 -3.83 6.63 5.00
N TYR A 47 -4.19 7.25 3.87
CA TYR A 47 -3.36 7.19 2.66
C TYR A 47 -1.96 7.79 2.86
N ARG A 48 -1.82 8.87 3.65
CA ARG A 48 -0.50 9.42 3.97
C ARG A 48 0.33 8.45 4.81
N ILE A 49 -0.27 7.82 5.82
CA ILE A 49 0.39 6.79 6.64
C ILE A 49 0.85 5.63 5.74
N CYS A 50 -0.02 5.13 4.87
CA CYS A 50 0.31 4.05 3.93
C CYS A 50 1.42 4.45 2.93
N MET A 51 1.47 5.70 2.46
CA MET A 51 2.57 6.17 1.61
C MET A 51 3.91 6.11 2.33
N HIS A 52 3.99 6.60 3.58
CA HIS A 52 5.21 6.57 4.38
C HIS A 52 5.61 5.14 4.77
N TRP A 53 4.63 4.30 5.09
CA TRP A 53 4.86 2.88 5.33
C TRP A 53 5.46 2.19 4.10
N ALA A 54 4.89 2.40 2.91
CA ALA A 54 5.43 1.83 1.69
C ALA A 54 6.83 2.38 1.37
N ASP A 55 7.09 3.65 1.69
CA ASP A 55 8.43 4.23 1.57
C ASP A 55 9.47 3.52 2.41
N ALA A 56 9.20 3.39 3.71
CA ALA A 56 10.07 2.69 4.63
C ALA A 56 10.23 1.22 4.25
N TRP A 57 9.14 0.52 3.90
CA TRP A 57 9.22 -0.90 3.57
C TRP A 57 10.07 -1.16 2.32
N TYR A 58 9.84 -0.43 1.23
CA TYR A 58 10.63 -0.55 -0.01
C TYR A 58 12.12 -0.26 0.24
N PHE A 59 12.43 0.74 1.05
CA PHE A 59 13.80 1.07 1.41
C PHE A 59 14.48 -0.08 2.17
N LEU A 60 13.80 -0.62 3.20
CA LEU A 60 14.34 -1.68 4.05
C LEU A 60 14.55 -3.00 3.30
N ILE A 61 13.67 -3.33 2.34
CA ILE A 61 13.84 -4.52 1.48
C ILE A 61 14.75 -4.26 0.27
N GLY A 62 15.27 -3.03 0.09
CA GLY A 62 16.19 -2.70 -1.00
C GLY A 62 15.55 -2.62 -2.39
N ILE A 63 14.23 -2.37 -2.49
CA ILE A 63 13.53 -2.20 -3.78
C ILE A 63 13.41 -0.71 -4.12
N TRP A 64 13.98 -0.31 -5.25
CA TRP A 64 13.82 1.03 -5.82
C TRP A 64 12.66 1.14 -6.81
N HIS A 65 11.58 1.75 -6.31
CA HIS A 65 10.40 2.09 -7.10
C HIS A 65 10.69 3.24 -8.06
N ARG A 66 10.35 3.07 -9.34
CA ARG A 66 10.39 4.12 -10.36
C ARG A 66 9.06 4.16 -11.11
N ASN A 67 8.55 5.37 -11.33
CA ASN A 67 7.40 5.58 -12.20
C ASN A 67 7.90 6.03 -13.57
N SER A 68 7.44 5.34 -14.61
CA SER A 68 7.56 5.79 -15.99
C SER A 68 6.19 6.28 -16.43
N TYR A 69 6.13 7.46 -17.03
CA TYR A 69 4.89 8.08 -17.49
C TYR A 69 5.00 8.39 -18.97
N GLU A 70 3.94 8.08 -19.73
CA GLU A 70 3.73 8.70 -21.04
C GLU A 70 3.30 10.17 -20.87
N SER A 71 2.43 10.42 -19.89
CA SER A 71 2.07 11.75 -19.42
C SER A 71 1.76 11.72 -17.92
N PRO A 72 2.38 12.58 -17.10
CA PRO A 72 2.12 12.61 -15.67
C PRO A 72 0.72 13.17 -15.38
N HIS A 73 0.02 12.59 -14.41
CA HIS A 73 -1.29 13.08 -13.98
C HIS A 73 -1.15 14.24 -12.98
N ASP A 74 -2.15 15.13 -12.96
CA ASP A 74 -2.22 16.25 -12.02
C ASP A 74 -2.76 15.78 -10.65
N LYS A 75 -1.91 15.70 -9.63
CA LYS A 75 -2.31 15.23 -8.29
C LYS A 75 -3.38 16.09 -7.59
N LYS A 76 -3.75 17.26 -8.15
CA LYS A 76 -4.83 18.11 -7.63
C LYS A 76 -6.19 17.83 -8.28
N ARG A 77 -6.24 17.00 -9.33
CA ARG A 77 -7.47 16.62 -10.03
C ARG A 77 -7.90 15.21 -9.68
N GLN A 78 -9.19 14.95 -9.86
CA GLN A 78 -9.77 13.63 -9.65
C GLN A 78 -9.59 12.77 -10.91
N TYR A 79 -9.19 11.51 -10.71
CA TYR A 79 -9.03 10.51 -11.77
C TYR A 79 -9.62 9.18 -11.33
N ILE A 80 -10.07 8.39 -12.30
CA ILE A 80 -10.34 6.97 -12.13
C ILE A 80 -9.09 6.23 -12.57
N PHE A 81 -8.37 5.64 -11.61
CA PHE A 81 -7.20 4.82 -11.89
C PHE A 81 -7.64 3.38 -12.17
N VAL A 82 -7.35 2.91 -13.38
CA VAL A 82 -7.57 1.51 -13.77
C VAL A 82 -6.21 0.84 -13.82
N ALA A 83 -5.96 -0.08 -12.89
CA ALA A 83 -4.74 -0.86 -12.82
C ALA A 83 -5.04 -2.33 -13.13
N ASN A 84 -4.05 -3.04 -13.67
CA ASN A 84 -4.07 -4.50 -13.63
C ASN A 84 -3.87 -4.98 -12.18
N HIS A 85 -4.28 -6.22 -11.91
CA HIS A 85 -4.09 -6.83 -10.59
C HIS A 85 -3.40 -8.18 -10.78
N ILE A 86 -2.09 -8.22 -10.56
CA ILE A 86 -1.25 -9.38 -10.87
C ILE A 86 -0.31 -9.78 -9.74
N SER A 87 -0.19 -8.97 -8.69
CA SER A 87 0.80 -9.17 -7.64
C SER A 87 0.26 -8.83 -6.25
N TYR A 88 0.76 -9.57 -5.25
CA TYR A 88 0.57 -9.21 -3.84
C TYR A 88 1.21 -7.86 -3.47
N LEU A 89 2.12 -7.34 -4.32
CA LEU A 89 2.75 -6.04 -4.14
C LEU A 89 1.87 -4.87 -4.59
N ASP A 90 0.71 -5.12 -5.20
CA ASP A 90 -0.11 -4.07 -5.82
C ASP A 90 -0.54 -3.01 -4.80
N GLY A 91 -0.85 -3.38 -3.55
CA GLY A 91 -1.19 -2.43 -2.49
C GLY A 91 -0.08 -1.39 -2.21
N PRO A 92 1.13 -1.82 -1.82
CA PRO A 92 2.30 -0.94 -1.67
C PRO A 92 2.66 -0.15 -2.94
N VAL A 93 2.63 -0.80 -4.11
CA VAL A 93 2.96 -0.16 -5.41
C VAL A 93 2.00 0.98 -5.69
N LEU A 94 0.70 0.80 -5.43
CA LEU A 94 -0.33 1.78 -5.72
C LEU A 94 -0.09 3.10 -4.97
N VAL A 95 0.17 3.03 -3.66
CA VAL A 95 0.44 4.23 -2.85
C VAL A 95 1.79 4.87 -3.17
N LYS A 96 2.80 4.09 -3.59
CA LYS A 96 4.08 4.57 -4.12
C LYS A 96 3.94 5.30 -5.45
N THR A 97 3.07 4.80 -6.32
CA THR A 97 2.89 5.28 -7.69
C THR A 97 2.09 6.57 -7.73
N LEU A 98 0.93 6.60 -7.08
CA LEU A 98 -0.03 7.70 -7.20
C LEU A 98 0.32 8.90 -6.33
N ARG A 99 0.82 8.65 -5.11
CA ARG A 99 1.19 9.73 -4.16
C ARG A 99 0.08 10.75 -3.93
N GLN A 100 -1.17 10.30 -3.96
CA GLN A 100 -2.35 11.09 -3.63
C GLN A 100 -3.41 10.20 -2.96
N PRO A 101 -4.28 10.76 -2.10
CA PRO A 101 -5.40 10.00 -1.55
C PRO A 101 -6.31 9.53 -2.67
N MET A 102 -6.70 8.26 -2.62
CA MET A 102 -7.66 7.67 -3.55
C MET A 102 -8.81 7.05 -2.77
N ARG A 103 -9.83 6.55 -3.47
CA ARG A 103 -10.92 5.80 -2.86
C ARG A 103 -11.02 4.47 -3.59
N ALA A 104 -10.62 3.40 -2.91
CA ALA A 104 -10.74 2.06 -3.44
C ALA A 104 -12.22 1.69 -3.59
N LEU A 105 -12.58 1.05 -4.70
CA LEU A 105 -13.92 0.54 -4.91
C LEU A 105 -14.08 -0.76 -4.13
N GLY A 106 -14.92 -0.71 -3.09
CA GLY A 106 -15.32 -1.89 -2.33
C GLY A 106 -16.53 -2.56 -2.95
N LYS A 107 -16.63 -3.88 -2.78
CA LYS A 107 -17.86 -4.63 -3.04
C LYS A 107 -18.94 -4.19 -2.06
N ILE A 108 -20.19 -4.05 -2.52
CA ILE A 108 -21.31 -3.63 -1.66
C ILE A 108 -21.55 -4.61 -0.51
N GLU A 109 -21.20 -5.88 -0.70
CA GLU A 109 -21.28 -6.92 0.33
C GLU A 109 -20.36 -6.63 1.52
N MET A 110 -19.30 -5.81 1.34
CA MET A 110 -18.40 -5.41 2.42
C MET A 110 -19.07 -4.48 3.42
N ASP A 111 -20.12 -3.76 3.02
CA ASP A 111 -20.88 -2.88 3.91
C ASP A 111 -21.56 -3.65 5.06
N LYS A 112 -21.83 -4.95 4.84
CA LYS A 112 -22.41 -5.83 5.86
C LYS A 112 -21.42 -6.24 6.94
N ILE A 113 -20.11 -6.00 6.75
CA ILE A 113 -19.09 -6.35 7.72
C ILE A 113 -18.87 -5.14 8.65
N PRO A 114 -19.04 -5.27 9.98
CA PRO A 114 -19.03 -4.15 10.92
C PRO A 114 -17.78 -3.25 10.88
N LEU A 115 -16.63 -3.81 10.45
CA LEU A 115 -15.36 -3.10 10.32
C LEU A 115 -15.18 -2.37 8.97
N PHE A 116 -16.09 -2.55 8.02
CA PHE A 116 -15.97 -2.01 6.66
C PHE A 116 -17.16 -1.13 6.22
N GLY A 117 -18.27 -1.12 6.95
CA GLY A 117 -19.50 -0.36 6.62
C GLY A 117 -19.62 1.06 7.22
N PHE A 118 -18.53 1.65 7.74
CA PHE A 118 -18.56 2.98 8.39
C PHE A 118 -17.94 4.10 7.55
#